data_AF-I4FZ17-F1
#
_entry.id   AF-I4FZ17-F1
#
_cell.length_a   1.000
_cell.length_b   1.000
_cell.length_c   1.000
_cell.angle_alpha   90.00
_cell.angle_beta   90.00
_cell.angle_gamma   90.00
#
_symmetry.space_group_name_H-M   'P 1'
#
loop_
_entity.id
_entity.type
_entity.pdbx_description
1 polymer ?
#
loop_
_entity_poly.entity_id
_entity_poly.type
_entity_poly.pdbx_seq_one_letter_code
_entity_poly.pdbx_strand_id
1 'polypeptide(L)'
;MIDWLIVWGVTQAAGSLVRSVMQELAIEGAKDYGKEFFKNSLGKVLHLPEKDVQKEAYGKAMKEFLELFQQQLEMADLEDDQIKNFEKPLKTFIKDDQVKPILGDAFDIDCQVIDTFTLAQS
;
A
#
# COMPACT_ATOMS: atom_id res chain seq x y z
N MET A 1 -21.13 2.45 -6.82
CA MET A 1 -19.77 2.70 -6.30
C MET A 1 -19.16 1.33 -6.07
N ILE A 2 -18.00 1.04 -6.65
CA ILE A 2 -17.31 -0.24 -6.39
C ILE A 2 -16.91 -0.25 -4.91
N ASP A 3 -17.21 -1.33 -4.21
CA ASP A 3 -16.68 -1.56 -2.87
C ASP A 3 -15.24 -2.05 -2.99
N TRP A 4 -14.29 -1.12 -2.92
CA TRP A 4 -12.87 -1.42 -3.07
C TRP A 4 -12.33 -2.32 -1.97
N LEU A 5 -12.89 -2.30 -0.76
CA LEU A 5 -12.44 -3.20 0.30
C LEU A 5 -12.73 -4.65 -0.05
N ILE A 6 -13.89 -4.92 -0.64
CA ILE A 6 -14.25 -6.26 -1.13
C ILE A 6 -13.33 -6.66 -2.30
N VAL A 7 -13.12 -5.76 -3.27
CA VAL A 7 -12.27 -6.03 -4.44
C VAL A 7 -10.81 -6.30 -4.05
N TRP A 8 -10.29 -5.58 -3.05
CA TRP A 8 -8.94 -5.76 -2.54
C TRP A 8 -8.80 -6.94 -1.57
N GLY A 9 -9.89 -7.64 -1.25
CA GLY A 9 -9.87 -8.83 -0.42
C GLY A 9 -9.70 -8.56 1.08
N VAL A 10 -10.10 -7.37 1.56
CA VAL A 10 -10.06 -7.05 2.99
C VAL A 10 -11.19 -7.80 3.70
N THR A 11 -10.82 -8.78 4.51
CA THR A 11 -11.79 -9.62 5.24
C THR A 11 -12.09 -9.07 6.64
N GLN A 12 -13.12 -9.61 7.30
CA GLN A 12 -13.40 -9.27 8.70
C GLN A 12 -12.30 -9.75 9.66
N ALA A 13 -11.52 -10.76 9.27
CA ALA A 13 -10.40 -11.30 10.05
C ALA A 13 -9.10 -10.50 9.83
N ALA A 14 -9.10 -9.51 8.93
CA ALA A 14 -7.97 -8.61 8.80
C ALA A 14 -7.74 -7.87 10.12
N GLY A 15 -6.47 -7.73 10.48
CA GLY A 15 -6.05 -7.03 11.67
C GLY A 15 -6.53 -5.57 11.71
N SER A 16 -6.64 -5.02 12.92
CA SER A 16 -7.22 -3.68 13.11
C SER A 16 -6.46 -2.58 12.36
N LEU A 17 -5.13 -2.70 12.29
CA LEU A 17 -4.26 -1.79 11.55
C LEU A 17 -4.53 -1.88 10.04
N VAL A 18 -4.50 -3.10 9.48
CA VAL A 18 -4.79 -3.34 8.04
C VAL A 18 -6.15 -2.77 7.68
N ARG A 19 -7.19 -3.08 8.45
CA ARG A 19 -8.56 -2.64 8.16
C ARG A 19 -8.68 -1.11 8.19
N SER A 20 -8.12 -0.45 9.20
CA SER A 20 -8.19 1.01 9.32
C SER A 20 -7.51 1.71 8.14
N VAL A 21 -6.29 1.28 7.80
CA VAL A 21 -5.53 1.87 6.71
C VAL A 21 -6.22 1.63 5.36
N MET A 22 -6.66 0.40 5.10
CA MET A 22 -7.34 0.06 3.85
C MET A 22 -8.68 0.79 3.68
N GLN A 23 -9.43 1.02 4.77
CA GLN A 23 -10.69 1.76 4.72
C GLN A 23 -10.47 3.22 4.31
N GLU A 24 -9.45 3.87 4.86
CA GLU A 24 -9.06 5.22 4.47
C GLU A 24 -8.60 5.27 3.01
N LEU A 25 -7.78 4.30 2.59
CA LEU A 25 -7.36 4.16 1.20
C LEU A 25 -8.52 3.88 0.24
N ALA A 26 -9.59 3.18 0.65
CA ALA A 26 -10.75 2.96 -0.20
C ALA A 26 -11.56 4.26 -0.40
N ILE A 27 -11.67 5.08 0.65
CA ILE A 27 -12.34 6.38 0.62
C ILE A 27 -11.57 7.37 -0.25
N GLU A 28 -10.24 7.42 -0.10
CA GLU A 28 -9.37 8.36 -0.81
C GLU A 28 -8.95 7.87 -2.21
N GLY A 29 -8.78 6.55 -2.37
CA GLY A 29 -8.35 5.81 -3.57
C GLY A 29 -9.23 6.01 -4.80
N ALA A 30 -10.40 6.62 -4.61
CA ALA A 30 -11.22 7.12 -5.70
C ALA A 30 -10.48 8.15 -6.61
N LYS A 31 -9.38 8.77 -6.15
CA LYS A 31 -8.71 9.93 -6.80
C LYS A 31 -7.29 9.71 -7.34
N ASP A 32 -7.02 8.62 -8.07
CA ASP A 32 -5.77 8.40 -8.85
C ASP A 32 -4.51 7.87 -8.10
N TYR A 33 -4.64 7.22 -6.94
CA TYR A 33 -3.50 6.65 -6.19
C TYR A 33 -2.63 5.64 -6.97
N GLY A 34 -3.25 4.78 -7.79
CA GLY A 34 -2.50 3.81 -8.60
C GLY A 34 -1.54 4.47 -9.58
N LYS A 35 -1.88 5.65 -10.12
CA LYS A 35 -1.05 6.34 -11.10
C LYS A 35 0.27 6.81 -10.48
N GLU A 36 0.21 7.47 -9.32
CA GLU A 36 1.42 7.98 -8.65
C GLU A 36 2.27 6.88 -8.04
N PHE A 37 1.64 5.77 -7.61
CA PHE A 37 2.35 4.58 -7.16
C PHE A 37 3.13 3.94 -8.31
N PHE A 38 2.49 3.68 -9.45
CA PHE A 38 3.12 3.02 -10.58
C PHE A 38 3.87 3.95 -11.55
N LYS A 39 4.06 5.24 -11.21
CA LYS A 39 4.57 6.23 -12.17
C LYS A 39 5.95 5.91 -12.75
N ASN A 40 6.81 5.31 -11.94
CA ASN A 40 8.16 4.93 -12.35
C ASN A 40 8.18 3.56 -13.05
N SER A 41 7.49 2.57 -12.48
CA SER A 41 7.49 1.18 -12.98
C SER A 41 6.67 0.99 -14.24
N LEU A 42 5.50 1.63 -14.34
CA LEU A 42 4.65 1.58 -15.52
C LEU A 42 4.80 2.82 -16.42
N GLY A 43 5.63 3.81 -16.05
CA GLY A 43 5.89 4.98 -16.90
C GLY A 43 6.57 4.63 -18.23
N LYS A 44 7.22 3.46 -18.31
CA LYS A 44 7.97 2.98 -19.49
C LYS A 44 7.14 2.11 -20.43
N VAL A 45 5.93 1.68 -20.03
CA VAL A 45 5.11 0.80 -20.87
C VAL A 45 4.38 1.58 -21.96
N LEU A 46 4.27 1.00 -23.16
CA LEU A 46 3.63 1.64 -24.32
C LEU A 46 2.13 1.93 -24.09
N HIS A 47 1.47 1.10 -23.29
CA HIS A 47 0.05 1.24 -22.94
C HIS A 47 -0.11 0.97 -21.44
N LEU A 48 -0.57 1.98 -20.70
CA LEU A 48 -0.95 1.82 -19.31
C LEU A 48 -2.22 0.96 -19.22
N PRO A 49 -2.33 0.06 -18.21
CA PRO A 49 -3.57 -0.63 -17.93
C PRO A 49 -4.72 0.34 -17.64
N GLU A 50 -5.96 -0.12 -17.75
CA GLU A 50 -7.12 0.69 -17.36
C GLU A 50 -7.02 1.14 -15.89
N LYS A 51 -7.59 2.31 -15.57
CA LYS A 51 -7.48 2.90 -14.22
C LYS A 51 -7.97 1.95 -13.12
N ASP A 52 -9.04 1.20 -13.36
CA ASP A 52 -9.58 0.29 -12.34
C ASP A 52 -8.70 -0.95 -12.16
N VAL A 53 -8.04 -1.43 -13.21
CA VAL A 53 -7.02 -2.49 -13.12
C VAL A 53 -5.83 -2.03 -12.27
N GLN A 54 -5.36 -0.80 -12.49
CA GLN A 54 -4.28 -0.22 -11.67
C GLN A 54 -4.72 -0.08 -10.20
N LYS A 55 -5.93 0.40 -9.94
CA LYS A 55 -6.48 0.53 -8.58
C LYS A 55 -6.63 -0.81 -7.87
N GLU A 56 -7.09 -1.83 -8.58
CA GLU A 56 -7.20 -3.19 -8.05
C GLU A 56 -5.82 -3.75 -7.67
N ALA A 57 -4.85 -3.65 -8.58
CA ALA A 57 -3.48 -4.09 -8.33
C ALA A 57 -2.84 -3.36 -7.14
N TYR A 58 -2.98 -2.03 -7.10
CA TYR A 58 -2.49 -1.20 -5.99
C TYR A 58 -3.07 -1.65 -4.65
N GLY A 59 -4.39 -1.75 -4.53
CA GLY A 59 -4.98 -2.07 -3.23
C GLY A 59 -4.76 -3.51 -2.79
N LYS A 60 -4.67 -4.46 -3.72
CA LYS A 60 -4.24 -5.83 -3.40
C LYS A 60 -2.81 -5.85 -2.87
N ALA A 61 -1.88 -5.17 -3.54
CA ALA A 61 -0.49 -5.08 -3.09
C ALA A 61 -0.38 -4.40 -1.71
N MET A 62 -1.10 -3.30 -1.51
CA MET A 62 -1.10 -2.56 -0.24
C MET A 62 -1.69 -3.40 0.90
N LYS A 63 -2.77 -4.15 0.65
CA LYS A 63 -3.33 -5.09 1.63
C LYS A 63 -2.26 -6.09 2.08
N GLU A 64 -1.58 -6.76 1.15
CA GLU A 64 -0.55 -7.75 1.47
C GLU A 64 0.63 -7.11 2.23
N PHE A 65 1.07 -5.92 1.82
CA PHE A 65 2.11 -5.16 2.52
C PHE A 65 1.72 -4.87 3.99
N LEU A 66 0.49 -4.39 4.21
CA LEU A 66 -0.01 -4.07 5.55
C LEU A 66 -0.18 -5.32 6.41
N GLU A 67 -0.60 -6.44 5.83
CA GLU A 67 -0.68 -7.72 6.55
C GLU A 67 0.70 -8.21 6.97
N LEU A 68 1.70 -8.15 6.08
CA LEU A 68 3.08 -8.46 6.44
C LEU A 68 3.58 -7.53 7.54
N PHE A 69 3.35 -6.23 7.42
CA PHE A 69 3.74 -5.26 8.45
C PHE A 69 3.12 -5.61 9.81
N GLN A 70 1.82 -5.89 9.86
CA GLN A 70 1.16 -6.26 11.11
C GLN A 70 1.69 -7.59 11.67
N GLN A 71 1.86 -8.62 10.83
CA GLN A 71 2.42 -9.91 11.25
C GLN A 71 3.82 -9.76 11.86
N GLN A 72 4.66 -8.85 11.34
CA GLN A 72 5.99 -8.59 11.92
C GLN A 72 5.89 -7.96 13.31
N LEU A 73 4.90 -7.08 13.55
CA LEU A 73 4.65 -6.53 14.89
C LEU A 73 4.14 -7.60 15.85
N GLU A 74 3.22 -8.45 15.41
CA GLU A 74 2.71 -9.58 16.20
C GLU A 74 3.82 -10.58 16.54
N MET A 75 4.71 -10.90 15.60
CA MET A 75 5.88 -11.75 15.84
C MET A 75 6.92 -11.13 16.79
N ALA A 76 6.86 -9.81 16.97
CA ALA A 76 7.67 -9.11 17.96
C ALA A 76 6.97 -9.02 19.34
N ASP A 77 5.90 -9.81 19.54
CA ASP A 77 5.08 -9.86 20.77
C ASP A 77 4.42 -8.52 21.13
N LEU A 78 4.08 -7.70 20.12
CA LEU A 78 3.27 -6.50 20.34
C LEU A 78 1.78 -6.85 20.41
N GLU A 79 1.15 -6.39 21.49
CA GLU A 79 -0.30 -6.47 21.68
C GLU A 79 -1.05 -5.47 20.77
N ASP A 80 -2.34 -5.71 20.55
CA ASP A 80 -3.21 -4.91 19.67
C ASP A 80 -3.21 -3.41 19.99
N ASP A 81 -3.11 -3.02 21.27
CA ASP A 81 -3.04 -1.62 21.69
C ASP A 81 -1.70 -0.98 21.33
N GLN A 82 -0.62 -1.75 21.32
CA GLN A 82 0.71 -1.30 20.89
C GLN A 82 0.79 -1.20 19.36
N ILE A 83 0.21 -2.17 18.64
CA ILE A 83 0.13 -2.17 17.17
C ILE A 83 -0.60 -0.93 16.66
N LYS A 84 -1.67 -0.49 17.34
CA LYS A 84 -2.42 0.72 16.96
C LYS A 84 -1.57 2.00 16.98
N ASN A 85 -0.50 2.04 17.77
CA ASN A 85 0.40 3.20 17.78
C ASN A 85 1.11 3.41 16.43
N PHE A 86 1.19 2.38 15.59
CA PHE A 86 1.79 2.44 14.25
C PHE A 86 0.84 2.93 13.17
N GLU A 87 -0.47 3.06 13.46
CA GLU A 87 -1.45 3.46 12.45
C GLU A 87 -1.14 4.82 11.83
N LYS A 88 -0.90 5.84 12.66
CA LYS A 88 -0.61 7.18 12.16
C LYS A 88 0.74 7.25 11.42
N PRO A 89 1.86 6.75 11.97
CA PRO A 89 3.13 6.69 11.24
C PRO A 89 3.01 5.95 9.90
N LEU A 90 2.32 4.81 9.87
CA LEU A 90 2.16 4.01 8.66
C LEU A 90 1.34 4.73 7.60
N LYS A 91 0.24 5.39 7.99
CA LYS A 91 -0.55 6.23 7.08
C LYS A 91 0.27 7.39 6.52
N THR A 92 1.09 8.04 7.34
CA THR A 92 2.01 9.08 6.88
C THR A 92 3.00 8.52 5.86
N PHE A 93 3.66 7.41 6.19
CA PHE A 93 4.66 6.78 5.34
C PHE A 93 4.11 6.40 3.95
N ILE A 94 3.02 5.62 3.89
CA ILE A 94 2.48 5.15 2.59
C ILE A 94 1.85 6.28 1.74
N LYS A 95 1.53 7.42 2.37
CA LYS A 95 0.98 8.59 1.69
C LYS A 95 2.04 9.60 1.28
N ASP A 96 3.27 9.44 1.73
CA ASP A 96 4.37 10.30 1.34
C ASP A 96 4.63 10.19 -0.17
N ASP A 97 4.81 11.35 -0.82
CA ASP A 97 4.94 11.44 -2.27
C ASP A 97 6.29 10.94 -2.80
N GLN A 98 7.30 10.83 -1.93
CA GLN A 98 8.56 10.15 -2.21
C GLN A 98 8.43 8.64 -2.01
N VAL A 99 7.68 8.19 -1.00
CA VAL A 99 7.53 6.75 -0.69
C VAL A 99 6.71 6.02 -1.76
N LYS A 100 5.57 6.56 -2.20
CA LYS A 100 4.69 5.90 -3.19
C LYS A 100 5.41 5.36 -4.43
N PRO A 101 6.18 6.18 -5.18
CA PRO A 101 6.90 5.69 -6.36
C PRO A 101 7.95 4.64 -6.00
N ILE A 102 8.66 4.79 -4.89
CA ILE A 102 9.70 3.85 -4.47
C ILE A 102 9.09 2.47 -4.17
N LEU A 103 7.95 2.41 -3.51
CA LEU A 103 7.22 1.15 -3.32
C LEU A 103 6.71 0.58 -4.66
N GLY A 104 6.29 1.45 -5.58
CA GLY A 104 5.87 1.06 -6.93
C GLY A 104 7.00 0.56 -7.82
N ASP A 105 8.25 0.95 -7.57
CA ASP A 105 9.43 0.48 -8.30
C ASP A 105 9.61 -1.03 -8.15
N ALA A 106 9.12 -1.64 -7.08
CA ALA A 106 9.10 -3.10 -6.89
C ALA A 106 8.35 -3.86 -8.00
N PHE A 107 7.52 -3.16 -8.78
CA PHE A 107 6.76 -3.70 -9.91
C PHE A 107 7.41 -3.41 -11.28
N ASP A 108 8.58 -2.74 -11.33
CA ASP A 108 9.37 -2.63 -12.55
C ASP A 108 10.09 -3.97 -12.81
N ILE A 109 10.03 -4.46 -14.05
CA ILE A 109 10.66 -5.71 -14.47
C ILE A 109 12.19 -5.68 -14.32
N ASP A 110 12.78 -4.49 -14.39
CA ASP A 110 14.21 -4.27 -14.25
C ASP A 110 14.62 -3.93 -12.80
N CYS A 111 13.66 -3.93 -11.86
CA CYS A 111 13.95 -3.61 -10.46
C CYS A 111 14.76 -4.72 -9.79
N GLN A 112 15.98 -4.38 -9.39
CA GLN A 112 16.85 -5.26 -8.60
C GLN A 112 16.87 -4.89 -7.12
N VAL A 113 16.61 -3.62 -6.80
CA VAL A 113 16.66 -3.09 -5.45
C VAL A 113 15.71 -1.91 -5.32
N ILE A 114 15.01 -1.84 -4.19
CA ILE A 114 14.20 -0.69 -3.80
C ILE A 114 15.09 0.31 -3.05
N ASP A 115 14.88 1.62 -3.23
CA ASP A 115 15.64 2.65 -2.51
C ASP A 115 15.27 2.71 -1.01
N THR A 116 15.80 1.77 -0.25
CA THR A 116 15.57 1.66 1.19
C THR A 116 16.20 2.82 1.98
N PHE A 117 17.17 3.53 1.40
CA PHE A 117 17.81 4.67 2.06
C PHE A 117 16.83 5.84 2.17
N THR A 118 16.14 6.17 1.07
CA THR A 118 15.10 7.20 1.07
C THR A 118 13.91 6.79 1.94
N LEU A 119 13.49 5.52 1.89
CA LEU A 119 12.41 5.01 2.76
C LEU A 119 12.72 5.14 4.26
N ALA A 120 13.98 5.03 4.67
CA ALA A 120 14.36 5.15 6.07
C ALA A 120 14.38 6.61 6.60
N GLN A 121 14.24 7.60 5.70
CA GLN A 121 14.27 9.03 6.03
C GLN A 121 12.90 9.71 5.99
N SER A 122 11.90 9.04 5.42
CA SER A 122 10.50 9.49 5.31
C SER A 122 9.68 9.29 6.57
#